data_AF-A0A959H665-F1
#
_entry.id   AF-A0A959H665-F1
#
_cell.length_a   1.000
_cell.length_b   1.000
_cell.length_c   1.000
_cell.angle_alpha   90.00
_cell.angle_beta   90.00
_cell.angle_gamma   90.00
#
_symmetry.space_group_name_H-M   'P 1'
#
loop_
_entity.id
_entity.type
_entity.pdbx_description
1 polymer ?
#
loop_
_entity_poly.entity_id
_entity_poly.type
_entity_poly.pdbx_seq_one_letter_code
_entity_poly.pdbx_strand_id
1 'polypeptide(L)'
;VLDDFFIGGYGMGTDQPDVTLSQEIDGEIRDITYNIRFKHGGLWFGYTPKQYKMGHLYTSLKVGWGRAQLLNEDFDTGRDRIFVLTPEVGAEINLTGWFKLGFTAGYRWVNGISQLKTLDDSDFSSPTGVITFRFGGFGDGWEWD
;
A
#
# COMPACT_ATOMS: atom_id res chain seq x y z
N VAL A 1 14.55 -14.15 5.16
CA VAL A 1 14.81 -13.20 6.26
C VAL A 1 16.28 -13.36 6.62
N LEU A 2 17.06 -12.29 6.59
CA LEU A 2 18.44 -12.28 7.06
C LEU A 2 18.38 -11.93 8.53
N ASP A 3 18.38 -12.97 9.38
CA ASP A 3 18.21 -12.83 10.82
C ASP A 3 16.89 -12.11 11.18
N ASP A 4 16.92 -10.88 11.69
CA ASP A 4 15.73 -10.10 12.00
C ASP A 4 15.25 -9.18 10.85
N PHE A 5 15.99 -9.06 9.75
CA PHE A 5 15.66 -8.16 8.64
C PHE A 5 15.09 -8.89 7.42
N PHE A 6 14.18 -8.23 6.71
CA PHE A 6 13.72 -8.71 5.41
C PHE A 6 13.75 -7.61 4.36
N ILE A 7 13.96 -8.05 3.12
CA ILE A 7 13.82 -7.27 1.90
C ILE A 7 12.93 -8.06 0.94
N GLY A 8 12.05 -7.35 0.22
CA GLY A 8 11.16 -7.93 -0.76
C GLY A 8 10.63 -6.89 -1.72
N GLY A 9 9.79 -7.35 -2.66
CA GLY A 9 8.98 -6.48 -3.51
C GLY A 9 7.54 -6.42 -3.02
N TYR A 10 6.84 -5.34 -3.34
CA TYR A 10 5.40 -5.23 -3.12
C TYR A 10 4.68 -4.58 -4.31
N GLY A 11 3.39 -4.84 -4.43
CA GLY A 11 2.49 -4.19 -5.38
C GLY A 11 1.12 -3.98 -4.75
N MET A 12 0.51 -2.82 -5.01
CA MET A 12 -0.80 -2.42 -4.51
C MET A 12 -1.58 -1.71 -5.62
N GLY A 13 -2.89 -1.94 -5.63
CA GLY A 13 -3.81 -1.27 -6.53
C GLY A 13 -5.16 -1.08 -5.85
N THR A 14 -5.87 -0.02 -6.24
CA THR A 14 -7.28 0.14 -5.91
C THR A 14 -8.14 -0.47 -7.00
N ASP A 15 -9.19 -1.18 -6.58
CA ASP A 15 -10.30 -1.56 -7.45
C ASP A 15 -11.51 -0.70 -7.11
N GLN A 16 -11.93 0.08 -8.09
CA GLN A 16 -13.17 0.86 -8.12
C GLN A 16 -13.50 1.76 -6.90
N PRO A 17 -12.62 2.67 -6.45
CA PRO A 17 -13.06 3.83 -5.69
C PRO A 17 -13.71 4.83 -6.64
N ASP A 18 -15.00 5.09 -6.47
CA ASP A 18 -15.68 6.17 -7.20
C ASP A 18 -15.72 7.43 -6.35
N VAL A 19 -15.42 8.57 -6.95
CA VAL A 19 -15.55 9.90 -6.33
C VAL A 19 -16.48 10.75 -7.19
N THR A 20 -17.46 11.39 -6.55
CA THR A 20 -18.33 12.36 -7.23
C THR A 20 -17.79 13.75 -6.96
N LEU A 21 -17.40 14.45 -8.02
CA LEU A 21 -16.90 15.81 -7.96
C LEU A 21 -17.92 16.75 -8.62
N SER A 22 -18.32 17.79 -7.90
CA SER A 22 -19.15 18.86 -8.45
C SER A 22 -18.26 19.80 -9.26
N GLN A 23 -18.48 19.89 -10.56
CA GLN A 23 -17.74 20.78 -11.45
C GLN A 23 -18.69 21.72 -12.17
N GLU A 24 -18.29 22.99 -12.28
CA GLU A 24 -18.98 23.95 -13.14
C GLU A 24 -18.60 23.69 -14.60
N ILE A 25 -19.60 23.34 -15.41
CA ILE A 25 -19.47 23.13 -16.86
C ILE A 25 -20.56 23.96 -17.53
N ASP A 26 -20.17 24.86 -18.43
CA ASP A 26 -21.08 25.77 -19.14
C ASP A 26 -22.01 26.59 -18.23
N GLY A 27 -21.54 26.93 -17.02
CA GLY A 27 -22.28 27.74 -16.03
C GLY A 27 -23.28 26.94 -15.17
N GLU A 28 -23.35 25.62 -15.33
CA GLU A 28 -24.12 24.72 -14.47
C GLU A 28 -23.20 23.85 -13.61
N ILE A 29 -23.56 23.68 -12.34
CA ILE A 29 -22.88 22.73 -11.45
C ILE A 29 -23.38 21.33 -11.78
N ARG A 30 -22.49 20.48 -12.27
CA ARG A 30 -22.80 19.08 -12.58
C ARG A 30 -21.93 18.18 -11.73
N ASP A 31 -22.57 17.16 -11.15
CA ASP A 31 -21.89 16.12 -10.42
C ASP A 31 -21.39 15.06 -11.39
N ILE A 32 -20.07 14.88 -11.43
CA ILE A 32 -19.43 13.90 -12.30
C ILE A 32 -18.75 12.85 -11.44
N THR A 33 -19.09 11.60 -11.69
CA THR A 33 -18.47 10.46 -11.02
C THR A 33 -17.21 10.03 -11.78
N TYR A 34 -16.09 9.97 -11.06
CA TYR A 34 -14.80 9.53 -11.58
C TYR A 34 -14.36 8.26 -10.85
N ASN A 35 -13.83 7.31 -11.60
CA ASN A 35 -13.21 6.12 -11.05
C ASN A 35 -11.71 6.37 -10.79
N ILE A 36 -11.28 6.16 -9.55
CA ILE A 36 -9.89 6.41 -9.12
C ILE A 36 -9.06 5.14 -9.29
N ARG A 37 -8.20 5.13 -10.31
CA ARG A 37 -7.18 4.08 -10.49
C ARG A 37 -5.87 4.53 -9.86
N PHE A 38 -5.57 3.98 -8.68
CA PHE A 38 -4.34 4.21 -7.95
C PHE A 38 -3.54 2.91 -7.85
N LYS A 39 -2.38 2.85 -8.50
CA LYS A 39 -1.55 1.63 -8.55
C LYS A 39 -0.09 1.98 -8.29
N HIS A 40 0.55 1.27 -7.37
CA HIS A 40 1.98 1.47 -7.06
C HIS A 40 2.64 0.17 -6.63
N GLY A 41 3.96 0.12 -6.78
CA GLY A 41 4.77 -1.01 -6.32
C GLY A 41 6.22 -0.59 -6.14
N GLY A 42 7.01 -1.45 -5.50
CA GLY A 42 8.40 -1.15 -5.22
C GLY A 42 9.02 -2.09 -4.21
N LEU A 43 9.89 -1.53 -3.38
CA LEU A 43 10.67 -2.26 -2.39
C LEU A 43 9.97 -2.26 -1.04
N TRP A 44 10.07 -3.39 -0.34
CA TRP A 44 9.53 -3.59 0.98
C TRP A 44 10.64 -4.07 1.90
N PHE A 45 10.92 -3.26 2.91
CA PHE A 45 11.92 -3.53 3.94
C PHE A 45 11.21 -3.77 5.25
N GLY A 46 11.78 -4.58 6.12
CA GLY A 46 11.29 -4.64 7.49
C GLY A 46 12.25 -5.29 8.46
N TYR A 47 11.87 -5.14 9.72
CA TYR A 47 12.61 -5.57 10.89
C TYR A 47 11.65 -6.24 11.87
N THR A 48 11.95 -7.48 12.21
CA THR A 48 11.07 -8.41 12.93
C THR A 48 11.84 -9.01 14.11
N PRO A 49 12.06 -8.25 15.19
CA PRO A 49 12.79 -8.75 16.35
C PRO A 49 12.05 -9.91 17.00
N LYS A 50 12.79 -10.93 17.46
CA LYS A 50 12.25 -12.06 18.24
C LYS A 50 11.18 -12.86 17.50
N GLN A 51 11.36 -13.05 16.18
CA GLN A 51 10.46 -13.82 15.31
C GLN A 51 10.18 -15.27 15.75
N TYR A 52 11.04 -15.84 16.61
CA TYR A 52 10.91 -17.19 17.18
C TYR A 52 9.75 -17.31 18.19
N LYS A 53 9.22 -16.19 18.71
CA LYS A 53 8.07 -16.21 19.63
C LYS A 53 6.75 -16.33 18.89
N MET A 54 5.77 -16.99 19.52
CA MET A 54 4.41 -17.15 18.99
C MET A 54 3.79 -15.81 18.57
N GLY A 55 4.01 -14.75 19.33
CA GLY A 55 3.62 -13.39 18.97
C GLY A 55 4.81 -12.44 19.13
N HIS A 56 5.01 -11.56 18.15
CA HIS A 56 6.09 -10.58 18.15
C HIS A 56 5.71 -9.33 17.36
N LEU A 57 6.42 -8.23 17.63
CA LEU A 57 6.23 -6.98 16.89
C LEU A 57 7.18 -6.93 15.70
N TYR A 58 6.77 -6.22 14.66
CA TYR A 58 7.63 -5.90 13.54
C TYR A 58 7.33 -4.51 13.02
N THR A 59 8.31 -3.92 12.35
CA THR A 59 8.15 -2.66 11.62
C THR A 59 8.56 -2.89 10.18
N SER A 60 7.94 -2.14 9.27
CA SER A 60 8.26 -2.23 7.86
C SER A 60 8.17 -0.88 7.18
N LEU A 61 8.90 -0.75 6.07
CA LEU A 61 8.92 0.43 5.23
C LEU A 61 8.72 -0.01 3.79
N LYS A 62 7.69 0.52 3.15
CA LYS A 62 7.46 0.35 1.70
C LYS A 62 7.87 1.64 1.00
N VAL A 63 8.71 1.49 -0.03
CA VAL A 63 9.14 2.58 -0.90
C VAL A 63 8.78 2.20 -2.32
N GLY A 64 7.93 2.98 -2.97
CA GLY A 64 7.38 2.61 -4.26
C GLY A 64 7.11 3.76 -5.19
N TRP A 65 6.85 3.39 -6.44
CA TRP A 65 6.49 4.27 -7.53
C TRP A 65 5.24 3.72 -8.20
N GLY A 66 4.47 4.60 -8.82
CA GLY A 66 3.19 4.21 -9.37
C GLY A 66 2.56 5.22 -10.29
N ARG A 67 1.27 5.05 -10.52
CA ARG A 67 0.42 5.96 -11.26
C ARG A 67 -0.91 6.17 -10.54
N ALA A 68 -1.36 7.42 -10.57
CA ALA A 68 -2.71 7.81 -10.21
C ALA A 68 -3.41 8.31 -11.47
N GLN A 69 -4.63 7.84 -11.72
CA GLN A 69 -5.43 8.22 -12.86
C GLN A 69 -6.89 8.30 -12.43
N LEU A 70 -7.55 9.38 -12.83
CA LEU A 70 -9.02 9.41 -12.84
C LEU A 70 -9.48 8.80 -14.17
N LEU A 71 -10.57 8.05 -14.14
CA LEU A 71 -11.20 7.51 -15.33
C LEU A 71 -12.64 8.01 -15.36
N ASN A 72 -13.05 8.53 -16.51
CA ASN A 72 -14.44 8.87 -16.82
C ASN A 72 -14.80 8.22 -18.15
N GLU A 73 -16.06 7.82 -18.32
CA GLU A 73 -16.55 7.24 -19.58
C GLU A 73 -16.51 8.25 -20.74
N ASP A 74 -16.60 9.55 -20.43
CA ASP A 74 -16.71 10.62 -21.43
C ASP A 74 -15.40 11.40 -21.66
N PHE A 75 -14.43 11.34 -20.74
CA PHE A 75 -13.19 12.14 -20.80
C PHE A 75 -11.96 11.35 -20.32
N ASP A 76 -10.87 11.38 -21.10
CA ASP A 76 -9.56 10.91 -20.65
C ASP A 76 -8.99 11.90 -19.62
N THR A 77 -9.21 11.60 -18.35
CA THR A 77 -8.66 12.38 -17.26
C THR A 77 -7.20 12.01 -17.02
N GLY A 78 -6.38 13.03 -16.75
CA GLY A 78 -4.92 12.97 -16.73
C GLY A 78 -4.33 11.84 -15.87
N ARG A 79 -3.06 11.52 -16.17
CA ARG A 79 -2.33 10.43 -15.52
C ARG A 79 -1.04 10.97 -14.90
N ASP A 80 -0.93 10.85 -13.59
CA ASP A 80 0.24 11.27 -12.84
C ASP A 80 1.14 10.11 -12.46
N ARG A 81 2.45 10.39 -12.39
CA ARG A 81 3.44 9.49 -11.82
C ARG A 81 3.61 9.86 -10.36
N ILE A 82 3.51 8.87 -9.49
CA ILE A 82 3.55 9.07 -8.05
C ILE A 82 4.73 8.35 -7.42
N PHE A 83 5.18 8.91 -6.31
CA PHE A 83 6.05 8.27 -5.33
C PHE A 83 5.23 7.97 -4.08
N VAL A 84 5.48 6.81 -3.47
CA VAL A 84 4.76 6.34 -2.28
C VAL A 84 5.75 5.87 -1.23
N LEU A 85 5.60 6.39 -0.02
CA LEU A 85 6.34 5.96 1.17
C LEU A 85 5.34 5.49 2.22
N THR A 86 5.52 4.28 2.77
CA THR A 86 4.59 3.75 3.77
C THR A 86 5.36 3.10 4.92
N PRO A 87 5.70 3.88 5.97
CA PRO A 87 6.11 3.32 7.26
C PRO A 87 4.95 2.61 7.95
N GLU A 88 5.26 1.44 8.52
CA GLU A 88 4.29 0.56 9.19
C GLU A 88 4.88 -0.04 10.47
N VAL A 89 4.02 -0.24 11.46
CA VAL A 89 4.29 -1.02 12.66
C VAL A 89 3.18 -2.04 12.84
N GLY A 90 3.53 -3.25 13.27
CA GLY A 90 2.57 -4.32 13.40
C GLY A 90 2.96 -5.38 14.40
N ALA A 91 2.01 -6.28 14.60
CA ALA A 91 2.20 -7.51 15.34
C ALA A 91 2.04 -8.70 14.38
N GLU A 92 2.81 -9.74 14.60
CA GLU A 92 2.74 -11.00 13.87
C GLU A 92 2.55 -12.15 14.85
N ILE A 93 1.72 -13.10 14.45
CA ILE A 93 1.41 -14.32 15.17
C ILE A 93 1.81 -15.50 14.29
N ASN A 94 2.68 -16.37 14.82
CA ASN A 94 3.02 -17.64 14.21
C ASN A 94 1.87 -18.63 14.46
N LEU A 95 1.12 -18.97 13.41
CA LEU A 95 0.00 -19.91 13.51
C LEU A 95 0.46 -21.35 13.30
N THR A 96 1.38 -21.56 12.35
CA THR A 96 2.06 -22.83 12.13
C THR A 96 3.53 -22.56 11.78
N GLY A 97 4.35 -23.62 11.67
CA GLY A 97 5.72 -23.49 11.17
C GLY A 97 5.84 -23.00 9.73
N TRP A 98 4.72 -22.92 8.99
CA TRP A 98 4.69 -22.48 7.60
C TRP A 98 3.74 -21.30 7.32
N PHE A 99 2.97 -20.87 8.32
CA PHE A 99 1.96 -19.82 8.18
C PHE A 99 2.00 -18.85 9.36
N LYS A 100 2.03 -17.56 9.02
CA LYS A 100 1.97 -16.47 10.00
C LYS A 100 0.90 -15.46 9.59
N LEU A 101 0.27 -14.87 10.59
CA LEU A 101 -0.74 -13.82 10.44
C LEU A 101 -0.20 -12.53 11.04
N GLY A 102 -0.17 -11.47 10.25
CA GLY A 102 0.30 -10.15 10.65
C GLY A 102 -0.80 -9.10 10.59
N PHE A 103 -0.77 -8.15 11.51
CA PHE A 103 -1.61 -6.96 11.50
C PHE A 103 -0.72 -5.74 11.60
N THR A 104 -0.83 -4.81 10.67
CA THR A 104 -0.07 -3.55 10.69
C THR A 104 -0.97 -2.35 10.62
N ALA A 105 -0.53 -1.29 11.28
CA ALA A 105 -0.99 0.07 11.07
C ALA A 105 0.18 0.92 10.56
N GLY A 106 -0.12 1.89 9.71
CA GLY A 106 0.89 2.76 9.14
C GLY A 106 0.28 4.02 8.57
N TYR A 107 1.12 4.80 7.89
CA TYR A 107 0.69 5.99 7.19
C TYR A 107 1.29 5.96 5.78
N ARG A 108 0.44 5.99 4.75
CA ARG A 108 0.86 6.10 3.37
C ARG A 108 1.00 7.57 3.02
N TRP A 109 2.23 7.98 2.73
CA TRP A 109 2.55 9.28 2.16
C TRP A 109 2.69 9.15 0.65
N VAL A 110 2.02 10.03 -0.08
CA VAL A 110 2.00 10.08 -1.55
C VAL A 110 2.50 11.43 -2.00
N ASN A 111 3.29 11.44 -3.08
CA ASN A 111 3.74 12.66 -3.73
C ASN A 111 3.75 12.51 -5.25
N GLY A 112 3.47 13.59 -5.97
CA GLY A 112 3.55 13.66 -7.43
C GLY A 112 2.20 13.77 -8.15
N ILE A 113 1.10 14.01 -7.43
CA ILE A 113 -0.19 14.38 -7.99
C ILE A 113 -0.13 15.84 -8.42
N SER A 114 -0.41 16.12 -9.69
CA SER A 114 -0.30 17.47 -10.25
C SER A 114 -1.29 17.76 -11.39
N GLN A 115 -1.72 16.74 -12.12
CA GLN A 115 -2.58 16.84 -13.29
C GLN A 115 -4.01 16.37 -13.01
N LEU A 116 -4.29 15.81 -11.83
CA LEU A 116 -5.65 15.47 -11.40
C LEU A 116 -6.35 16.74 -10.91
N LYS A 117 -7.27 17.29 -11.72
CA LYS A 117 -8.09 18.43 -11.30
C LYS A 117 -8.84 18.09 -9.99
N THR A 118 -8.78 18.99 -9.02
CA THR A 118 -9.50 18.91 -7.74
C THR A 118 -8.96 17.89 -6.73
N LEU A 119 -7.98 17.04 -7.10
CA LEU A 119 -7.32 16.12 -6.17
C LEU A 119 -5.84 16.45 -6.01
N ASP A 120 -5.32 16.32 -4.80
CA ASP A 120 -3.91 16.56 -4.49
C ASP A 120 -3.24 15.37 -3.78
N ASP A 121 -1.95 15.52 -3.46
CA ASP A 121 -1.15 14.52 -2.75
C ASP A 121 -1.78 14.06 -1.41
N SER A 122 -2.53 14.95 -0.75
CA SER A 122 -3.14 14.69 0.56
C SER A 122 -4.36 13.79 0.46
N ASP A 123 -5.12 13.85 -0.63
CA ASP A 123 -6.27 12.97 -0.89
C ASP A 123 -5.86 11.50 -1.03
N PHE A 124 -4.63 11.25 -1.48
CA PHE A 124 -4.06 9.90 -1.60
C PHE A 124 -3.23 9.47 -0.38
N SER A 125 -2.86 10.44 0.47
CA SER A 125 -2.09 10.22 1.69
C SER A 125 -3.01 9.92 2.87
N SER A 126 -2.89 8.75 3.47
CA SER A 126 -3.84 8.32 4.50
C SER A 126 -3.24 7.36 5.53
N PRO A 127 -3.82 7.25 6.73
CA PRO A 127 -3.62 6.09 7.58
C PRO A 127 -3.98 4.80 6.82
N THR A 128 -3.24 3.73 7.11
CA THR A 128 -3.45 2.43 6.46
C THR A 128 -3.43 1.31 7.49
N GLY A 129 -4.36 0.38 7.37
CA GLY A 129 -4.36 -0.89 8.10
C GLY A 129 -4.21 -2.05 7.12
N VAL A 130 -3.39 -3.05 7.46
CA VAL A 130 -3.17 -4.22 6.59
C VAL A 130 -3.21 -5.50 7.40
N ILE A 131 -3.93 -6.48 6.89
CA ILE A 131 -3.88 -7.88 7.34
C ILE A 131 -2.97 -8.63 6.39
N THR A 132 -1.93 -9.25 6.93
CA THR A 132 -0.88 -9.93 6.16
C THR A 132 -0.92 -11.42 6.40
N PHE A 133 -1.01 -12.19 5.33
CA PHE A 133 -0.89 -13.64 5.36
C PHE A 133 0.50 -14.00 4.83
N ARG A 134 1.38 -14.57 5.68
CA ARG A 134 2.72 -14.96 5.29
C ARG A 134 2.84 -16.48 5.21
N PHE A 135 3.36 -16.97 4.10
CA PHE A 135 3.60 -18.38 3.85
C PHE A 135 5.08 -18.59 3.54
N GLY A 136 5.69 -19.65 4.09
CA GLY A 136 7.10 -19.96 3.85
C GLY A 136 7.60 -21.07 4.78
N GLY A 137 8.77 -21.64 4.51
CA GLY A 137 9.41 -22.57 5.45
C GLY A 137 10.05 -21.78 6.59
N PHE A 138 9.30 -21.51 7.66
CA PHE A 138 9.79 -20.75 8.82
C PHE A 138 10.40 -21.64 9.91
N GLY A 139 10.52 -22.95 9.68
CA GLY A 139 11.08 -23.91 10.64
C GLY A 139 12.60 -24.00 10.57
N ASP A 140 13.24 -24.11 11.73
CA ASP A 140 14.69 -24.30 11.95
C ASP A 140 15.17 -25.72 11.56
N GLY A 141 14.78 -26.22 10.39
CA GLY A 141 15.02 -27.60 9.94
C GLY A 141 16.08 -27.74 8.85
N TRP A 142 17.11 -26.89 8.85
CA TRP A 142 18.26 -27.04 7.94
C TRP A 142 19.55 -27.15 8.76
N GLU A 143 19.62 -28.17 9.63
CA GLU A 143 20.91 -28.74 10.03
C GLU A 143 21.53 -29.37 8.78
N TRP A 144 22.57 -28.75 8.27
CA TRP A 144 23.51 -29.41 7.38
C TRP A 144 24.47 -30.20 8.27
N ASP A 145 24.31 -31.52 8.30
CA ASP A 145 25.39 -32.44 8.71
C ASP A 145 26.57 -32.34 7.72
#